data_AF-A0A377M4J7-F1
#
_entry.id   AF-A0A377M4J7-F1
#
_cell.length_a   1.000
_cell.length_b   1.000
_cell.length_c   1.000
_cell.angle_alpha   90.00
_cell.angle_beta   90.00
_cell.angle_gamma   90.00
#
_symmetry.space_group_name_H-M   'P 1'
#
loop_
_entity.id
_entity.type
_entity.pdbx_description
1 polymer ?
#
loop_
_entity_poly.entity_id
_entity_poly.type
_entity_poly.pdbx_seq_one_letter_code
_entity_poly.pdbx_strand_id
1 'polypeptide(L)' 'MMSGLIFAGIDPVKAIKYQIMVTFMLLSTASLSTIIACYLTYRKFYNERHQLVVTQLKKAD' A
#
# COMPACT_ATOMS: atom_id res chain seq x y z
N MET A 1 -15.46 5.67 6.01
CA MET A 1 -16.81 5.07 6.09
C MET A 1 -17.76 5.92 5.26
N MET A 2 -18.41 5.30 4.29
CA MET A 2 -19.27 5.96 3.29
C MET A 2 -20.68 6.26 3.82
N SER A 3 -21.13 5.52 4.84
CA SER A 3 -22.47 5.67 5.42
C SER A 3 -22.66 7.00 6.16
N GLY A 4 -21.64 7.54 6.83
CA GLY A 4 -21.75 8.80 7.60
C GLY A 4 -22.03 10.05 6.74
N LEU A 5 -21.67 10.00 5.45
CA LEU A 5 -21.93 11.07 4.49
C LEU A 5 -23.35 10.99 3.92
N ILE A 6 -23.84 9.78 3.64
CA ILE A 6 -25.19 9.58 3.09
C ILE A 6 -26.28 9.91 4.13
N PHE A 7 -26.04 9.66 5.42
CA PHE A 7 -26.97 10.02 6.50
C PHE A 7 -26.98 11.51 6.88
N ALA A 8 -26.00 12.30 6.43
CA ALA A 8 -25.87 13.73 6.78
C ALA A 8 -26.65 14.69 5.85
N GLY A 9 -27.45 14.17 4.91
CA GLY A 9 -28.30 14.99 4.02
C GLY A 9 -27.59 15.54 2.78
N ILE A 10 -26.38 15.07 2.46
CA ILE A 10 -25.70 15.40 1.21
C ILE A 10 -26.09 14.44 0.09
N ASP A 11 -26.19 14.94 -1.15
CA ASP A 11 -26.56 14.14 -2.32
C ASP A 11 -25.77 12.80 -2.36
N PRO A 12 -26.45 11.63 -2.35
CA PRO A 12 -25.78 10.34 -2.31
C PRO A 12 -24.82 10.13 -3.49
N VAL A 13 -25.08 10.82 -4.61
CA VAL A 13 -24.22 10.84 -5.80
C VAL A 13 -22.83 11.43 -5.50
N LYS A 14 -22.72 12.45 -4.63
CA LYS A 14 -21.43 13.04 -4.26
C LYS A 14 -20.65 12.13 -3.32
N ALA A 15 -21.32 11.53 -2.34
CA ALA A 15 -20.71 10.57 -1.41
C ALA A 15 -20.08 9.37 -2.14
N ILE A 16 -20.75 8.88 -3.20
CA ILE A 16 -20.22 7.80 -4.06
C ILE A 16 -18.93 8.20 -4.76
N LYS A 17 -18.88 9.40 -5.35
CA LYS A 17 -17.69 9.89 -6.05
C LYS A 17 -16.49 10.01 -5.12
N TYR A 18 -16.68 10.56 -3.92
CA TYR A 18 -15.58 10.71 -2.96
C TYR A 18 -15.04 9.36 -2.47
N GLN A 19 -15.91 8.39 -2.19
CA GLN A 19 -15.45 7.07 -1.76
C GLN A 19 -14.62 6.38 -2.83
N ILE A 20 -15.07 6.41 -4.09
CA ILE A 20 -14.34 5.86 -5.23
C ILE A 20 -12.96 6.54 -5.36
N MET A 21 -12.93 7.87 -5.25
CA MET A 21 -11.68 8.65 -5.33
C MET A 21 -10.68 8.25 -4.24
N VAL A 22 -11.15 8.08 -3.00
CA VAL A 22 -10.31 7.64 -1.86
C VAL A 22 -9.82 6.22 -2.06
N THR A 23 -10.66 5.31 -2.56
CA THR A 23 -10.22 3.93 -2.82
C THR A 23 -9.13 3.87 -3.88
N PHE A 24 -9.21 4.67 -4.94
CA PHE A 24 -8.14 4.77 -5.93
C PHE A 24 -6.87 5.37 -5.34
N MET A 25 -6.99 6.45 -4.55
CA MET A 25 -5.84 7.08 -3.90
C MET A 25 -5.09 6.07 -3.00
N LEU A 26 -5.81 5.34 -2.15
CA LEU A 26 -5.23 4.32 -1.28
C LEU A 26 -4.63 3.16 -2.08
N LEU A 27 -5.31 2.70 -3.14
CA LEU A 27 -4.82 1.63 -3.99
C LEU A 27 -3.51 2.00 -4.70
N SER A 28 -3.44 3.23 -5.25
CA SER A 28 -2.23 3.75 -5.89
C SER A 28 -1.08 3.86 -4.91
N THR A 29 -1.31 4.42 -3.72
CA THR A 29 -0.28 4.54 -2.68
C THR A 29 0.19 3.17 -2.20
N ALA A 30 -0.72 2.22 -1.96
CA ALA A 30 -0.36 0.86 -1.54
C ALA A 30 0.46 0.13 -2.61
N SER A 31 0.08 0.25 -3.89
CA SER A 31 0.80 -0.35 -5.01
C SER A 31 2.23 0.19 -5.09
N LEU A 32 2.40 1.51 -5.07
CA LEU A 32 3.72 2.14 -5.13
C LEU A 32 4.57 1.78 -3.91
N SER A 33 3.98 1.82 -2.71
CA SER A 33 4.65 1.43 -1.47
C SER A 33 5.15 -0.01 -1.52
N THR A 34 4.36 -0.93 -2.07
CA THR A 34 4.73 -2.36 -2.17
C THR A 34 5.89 -2.56 -3.13
N ILE A 35 5.90 -1.87 -4.27
CA ILE A 35 7.00 -1.95 -5.25
C ILE A 35 8.30 -1.44 -4.63
N ILE A 36 8.26 -0.28 -3.95
CA ILE A 36 9.44 0.30 -3.30
C ILE A 36 9.93 -0.61 -2.17
N ALA A 37 9.03 -1.09 -1.32
CA ALA A 37 9.38 -2.01 -0.23
C ALA A 37 10.00 -3.31 -0.77
N CYS A 38 9.45 -3.87 -1.85
CA CYS A 38 9.97 -5.07 -2.48
C CYS A 38 11.37 -4.84 -3.06
N TYR A 39 11.59 -3.72 -3.75
CA TYR A 39 12.91 -3.37 -4.29
C TYR A 39 13.97 -3.17 -3.19
N LEU A 40 13.61 -2.48 -2.10
CA LEU A 40 14.49 -2.29 -0.95
C LEU A 40 14.82 -3.61 -0.25
N THR A 41 13.80 -4.45 -0.07
CA THR A 41 13.95 -5.79 0.49
C THR A 41 14.86 -6.64 -0.40
N TYR A 42 14.67 -6.57 -1.71
CA TYR A 42 15.51 -7.28 -2.67
C TYR A 42 16.98 -6.89 -2.51
N ARG A 43 17.27 -5.58 -2.49
CA ARG A 43 18.63 -5.06 -2.31
C ARG A 43 19.25 -5.40 -0.94
N LYS A 44 18.43 -5.54 0.10
CA LYS A 44 18.90 -5.77 1.47
C LYS A 44 19.14 -7.26 1.77
N PHE A 45 18.31 -8.14 1.21
CA PHE A 45 18.31 -9.56 1.56
C PHE A 45 18.85 -10.48 0.47
N TYR A 46 19.00 -10.03 -0.77
CA TYR A 46 19.49 -10.85 -1.88
C TYR A 46 20.80 -10.32 -2.46
N ASN A 47 21.72 -11.22 -2.78
CA ASN A 47 22.97 -10.92 -3.49
C ASN A 47 22.74 -10.89 -5.02
N GLU A 48 23.72 -10.42 -5.80
CA GLU A 48 23.65 -10.34 -7.29
C GLU A 48 23.34 -11.68 -7.99
N ARG A 49 23.55 -12.80 -7.29
CA ARG A 49 23.20 -14.15 -7.76
C ARG A 49 21.75 -14.56 -7.42
N HIS A 50 20.90 -13.63 -7.02
CA HIS A 50 19.53 -13.86 -6.56
C HIS A 50 19.41 -14.84 -5.35
N GLN A 51 20.50 -15.04 -4.61
CA GLN A 51 20.53 -15.91 -3.42
C GLN A 51 20.18 -15.11 -2.16
N LEU A 52 19.34 -15.70 -1.31
CA LEU A 52 18.96 -15.13 -0.01
C LEU A 52 20.18 -15.16 0.93
N VAL A 53 20.58 -14.00 1.44
CA VAL A 53 21.75 -13.86 2.33
C VAL A 53 21.34 -14.14 3.77
N VAL A 54 21.45 -15.40 4.18
CA VAL A 54 21.06 -15.88 5.52
C VAL A 54 21.83 -15.14 6.64
N THR A 55 23.03 -14.64 6.36
CA THR A 55 23.84 -13.85 7.31
C THR A 55 23.17 -12.53 7.72
N GLN A 56 22.38 -11.89 6.84
CA GLN A 56 21.69 -10.64 7.17
C GLN A 56 20.42 -10.87 8.01
N LEU A 57 19.83 -12.07 7.94
CA LEU A 57 18.67 -12.44 8.75
C LEU A 57 19.04 -12.63 10.23
N LYS A 58 20.22 -13.20 10.51
CA LYS A 58 20.70 -13.43 11.90
C LYS A 58 21.08 -12.15 12.65
N LYS A 59 21.19 -11.00 11.96
CA LYS A 59 21.54 -9.70 12.56
C LYS A 59 20.30 -8.92 13.04
N ALA A 60 19.10 -9.42 12.77
CA ALA A 60 17.83 -8.80 13.16
C ALA A 60 17.21 -9.40 14.43
N ASP A 61 17.84 -10.43 15.01
CA ASP A 61 17.60 -10.94 16.38
C ASP A 61 18.65 -10.38 17.35
#